data_AF-A0A814FGY5-F1
#
_entry.id   AF-A0A814FGY5-F1
#
_cell.length_a   1.000
_cell.length_b   1.000
_cell.length_c   1.000
_cell.angle_alpha   90.00
_cell.angle_beta   90.00
_cell.angle_gamma   90.00
#
_symmetry.space_group_name_H-M   'P 1'
#
loop_
_entity.id
_entity.type
_entity.pdbx_description
1 polymer ?
#
loop_
_entity_poly.entity_id
_entity_poly.type
_entity_poly.pdbx_seq_one_letter_code
_entity_poly.pdbx_strand_id
1 'polypeptide(L)'
;MSIRYSKTHIRTLFSIECENGKCIKDYSCFQRESEILLMPSTYFQVIGHNDQGNGLHIVHLKEIQPPFTLLQPPQGLELTYSTQPKELILKNQGLRIENISEIAQSLRGNKILKILDLGGNNITNESAQILAESLLENGILELLNIDGNEVEDNGIQAIAKVLEVNQSLTTLGIMDNRIRKKGAIALSEMLKVNKTLKLLNIGNNRIENDGCISIAESLKINNCLETLGLPGNNIGDSGAYALAEMLLMNKSLHFLNIDNNQINECGARALSEAIQVNNTLKNFYIQDNQITDEGKTLLQQAAKSNRNLRVFKM
;
A
#
# COMPACT_ATOMS: atom_id res chain seq x y z
N MET A 1 -23.89 -3.64 31.72
CA MET A 1 -22.95 -2.51 31.69
C MET A 1 -23.13 -1.82 30.34
N SER A 2 -23.54 -0.55 30.26
CA SER A 2 -23.94 0.07 28.98
C SER A 2 -22.81 0.81 28.31
N ILE A 3 -22.38 0.38 27.13
CA ILE A 3 -21.61 1.22 26.21
C ILE A 3 -22.62 1.79 25.22
N ARG A 4 -22.85 3.11 25.25
CA ARG A 4 -23.78 3.74 24.30
C ARG A 4 -23.00 4.39 23.17
N TYR A 5 -23.04 3.81 21.98
CA TYR A 5 -22.90 4.57 20.74
C TYR A 5 -24.31 4.79 20.18
N SER A 6 -24.72 6.05 20.04
CA SER A 6 -25.92 6.39 19.28
C SER A 6 -25.84 7.83 18.79
N LYS A 7 -25.94 8.01 17.48
CA LYS A 7 -26.67 9.17 16.93
C LYS A 7 -27.93 8.81 16.15
N THR A 8 -28.38 7.55 16.15
CA THR A 8 -29.67 7.17 15.55
C THR A 8 -30.26 5.94 16.26
N HIS A 9 -31.10 6.16 17.27
CA HIS A 9 -32.10 5.29 17.94
C HIS A 9 -31.81 3.80 18.26
N ILE A 10 -30.64 3.26 17.92
CA ILE A 10 -30.22 1.89 18.25
C ILE A 10 -29.23 1.98 19.40
N ARG A 11 -29.50 1.23 20.47
CA ARG A 11 -28.62 1.08 21.63
C ARG A 11 -28.08 -0.34 21.61
N THR A 12 -26.77 -0.52 21.57
CA THR A 12 -26.14 -1.85 21.66
C THR A 12 -25.47 -2.00 23.02
N LEU A 13 -25.86 -2.99 23.80
CA LEU A 13 -25.26 -3.33 25.08
C LEU A 13 -24.33 -4.54 24.89
N PHE A 14 -23.12 -4.47 25.43
CA PHE A 14 -22.19 -5.60 25.40
C PHE A 14 -22.18 -6.32 26.74
N SER A 15 -22.25 -7.64 26.71
CA SER A 15 -21.95 -8.51 27.84
C SER A 15 -20.63 -9.20 27.55
N ILE A 16 -19.62 -8.99 28.39
CA ILE A 16 -18.28 -9.56 28.21
C ILE A 16 -18.11 -10.68 29.23
N GLU A 17 -17.76 -11.86 28.74
CA GLU A 17 -17.36 -13.01 29.55
C GLU A 17 -15.83 -13.10 29.58
N CYS A 18 -15.25 -12.98 30.78
CA CYS A 18 -13.80 -13.04 31.00
C CYS A 18 -13.40 -14.46 31.43
N GLU A 19 -12.39 -15.04 30.80
CA GLU A 19 -11.78 -16.29 31.28
C GLU A 19 -10.68 -15.99 32.32
N ASN A 20 -10.44 -16.94 33.24
CA ASN A 20 -9.37 -16.92 34.25
C ASN A 20 -9.56 -15.98 35.47
N GLY A 21 -10.80 -15.70 35.86
CA GLY A 21 -11.11 -15.04 37.15
C GLY A 21 -10.84 -13.54 37.20
N LYS A 22 -10.52 -12.91 36.07
CA LYS A 22 -10.42 -11.45 35.94
C LYS A 22 -11.80 -10.83 35.83
N CYS A 23 -12.00 -9.69 36.49
CA CYS A 23 -13.25 -8.95 36.47
C CYS A 23 -13.23 -7.91 35.34
N ILE A 24 -14.39 -7.58 34.76
CA ILE A 24 -14.50 -6.55 33.71
C ILE A 24 -13.89 -5.19 34.12
N LYS A 25 -13.86 -4.90 35.44
CA LYS A 25 -13.22 -3.70 36.01
C LYS A 25 -11.72 -3.64 35.76
N ASP A 26 -11.07 -4.78 35.60
CA ASP A 26 -9.62 -4.89 35.39
C ASP A 26 -9.22 -4.50 33.96
N TYR A 27 -10.17 -4.43 33.02
CA TYR A 27 -9.94 -4.11 31.60
C TYR A 27 -10.30 -2.67 31.23
N SER A 28 -10.75 -1.89 32.21
CA SER A 28 -11.37 -0.58 32.01
C SER A 28 -10.74 0.46 32.92
N CYS A 29 -10.14 1.48 32.34
CA CYS A 29 -9.67 2.66 33.07
C CYS A 29 -10.80 3.69 33.19
N PHE A 30 -11.38 3.87 34.38
CA PHE A 30 -12.55 4.75 34.58
C PHE A 30 -12.25 6.08 35.29
N GLN A 31 -13.17 7.04 35.09
CA GLN A 31 -13.63 8.00 36.12
C GLN A 31 -15.13 7.85 36.49
N ARG A 32 -15.96 7.08 35.77
CA ARG A 32 -17.38 6.78 36.13
C ARG A 32 -17.76 5.35 35.76
N GLU A 33 -18.61 4.69 36.55
CA GLU A 33 -19.01 3.28 36.40
C GLU A 33 -19.76 2.94 35.09
N SER A 34 -20.11 3.94 34.27
CA SER A 34 -20.88 3.79 33.03
C SER A 34 -20.06 3.71 31.73
N GLU A 35 -18.72 3.75 31.78
CA GLU A 35 -17.87 3.92 30.60
C GLU A 35 -16.86 2.78 30.40
N ILE A 36 -17.21 1.70 29.69
CA ILE A 36 -16.20 0.67 29.37
C ILE A 36 -15.31 1.19 28.24
N LEU A 37 -14.06 1.54 28.56
CA LEU A 37 -12.95 1.49 27.61
C LEU A 37 -12.30 0.11 27.72
N LEU A 38 -12.06 -0.55 26.59
CA LEU A 38 -11.31 -1.81 26.56
C LEU A 38 -9.81 -1.49 26.46
N MET A 39 -8.97 -2.23 27.19
CA MET A 39 -7.52 -2.08 27.05
C MET A 39 -7.09 -2.31 25.59
N PRO A 40 -6.16 -1.49 25.05
CA PRO A 40 -5.51 -1.76 23.77
C PRO A 40 -4.95 -3.20 23.76
N SER A 41 -5.11 -3.91 22.64
CA SER A 41 -4.60 -5.29 22.43
C SER A 41 -5.38 -6.42 23.14
N THR A 42 -6.59 -6.15 23.62
CA THR A 42 -7.52 -7.21 24.07
C THR A 42 -8.41 -7.66 22.92
N TYR A 43 -8.46 -8.96 22.63
CA TYR A 43 -9.21 -9.52 21.51
C TYR A 43 -10.49 -10.20 22.02
N PHE A 44 -11.60 -10.00 21.31
CA PHE A 44 -12.89 -10.57 21.68
C PHE A 44 -13.55 -11.26 20.48
N GLN A 45 -14.13 -12.43 20.72
CA GLN A 45 -14.97 -13.13 19.76
C GLN A 45 -16.45 -12.88 20.09
N VAL A 46 -17.28 -12.59 19.08
CA VAL A 46 -18.75 -12.55 19.25
C VAL A 46 -19.25 -13.98 19.39
N ILE A 47 -19.88 -14.30 20.52
CA ILE A 47 -20.39 -15.65 20.83
C ILE A 47 -21.92 -15.71 20.91
N GLY A 48 -22.61 -14.57 20.89
CA GLY A 48 -24.07 -14.52 20.85
C GLY A 48 -24.61 -13.12 20.59
N HIS A 49 -25.82 -13.03 20.03
CA HIS A 49 -26.51 -11.78 19.78
C HIS A 49 -28.01 -11.96 20.00
N ASN A 50 -28.62 -11.02 20.73
CA ASN A 50 -30.04 -11.06 21.09
C ASN A 50 -30.66 -9.66 20.94
N ASP A 51 -31.74 -9.56 20.16
CA ASP A 51 -32.52 -8.33 20.00
C ASP A 51 -33.69 -8.34 20.99
N GLN A 52 -33.77 -7.31 21.83
CA GLN A 52 -34.79 -7.18 22.88
C GLN A 52 -35.96 -6.28 22.45
N GLY A 53 -35.96 -5.78 21.20
CA GLY A 53 -36.94 -4.81 20.71
C GLY A 53 -36.64 -3.37 21.16
N ASN A 54 -37.36 -2.40 20.61
CA ASN A 54 -37.17 -0.95 20.83
C ASN A 54 -35.74 -0.45 20.49
N GLY A 55 -35.07 -1.12 19.55
CA GLY A 55 -33.71 -0.77 19.11
C GLY A 55 -32.61 -1.17 20.10
N LEU A 56 -32.89 -2.06 21.07
CA LEU A 56 -31.88 -2.56 22.01
C LEU A 56 -31.33 -3.92 21.59
N HIS A 57 -30.06 -3.93 21.21
CA HIS A 57 -29.32 -5.15 20.87
C HIS A 57 -28.36 -5.52 22.00
N ILE A 58 -28.32 -6.80 22.38
CA ILE A 58 -27.35 -7.35 23.33
C ILE A 58 -26.38 -8.25 22.58
N VAL A 59 -25.09 -7.92 22.64
CA VAL A 59 -24.02 -8.70 22.01
C VAL A 59 -23.17 -9.33 23.11
N HIS A 60 -23.03 -10.65 23.09
CA HIS A 60 -22.19 -11.43 23.99
C HIS A 60 -20.80 -11.62 23.37
N LEU A 61 -19.77 -11.17 24.09
CA LEU A 61 -18.37 -11.21 23.69
C LEU A 61 -17.58 -12.12 24.65
N LYS A 62 -16.68 -12.93 24.11
CA LYS A 62 -15.75 -13.74 24.87
C LYS A 62 -14.32 -13.27 24.63
N GLU A 63 -13.57 -13.01 25.69
CA GLU A 63 -12.15 -12.67 25.57
C GLU A 63 -11.36 -13.85 24.99
N ILE A 64 -10.48 -13.57 24.04
CA ILE A 64 -9.59 -14.55 23.44
C ILE A 64 -8.16 -14.01 23.52
N GLN A 65 -7.17 -14.91 23.61
CA GLN A 65 -5.77 -14.49 23.47
C GLN A 65 -5.55 -13.85 22.09
N PRO A 66 -4.64 -12.86 21.98
CA PRO A 66 -4.18 -12.38 20.68
C PRO A 66 -3.75 -13.57 19.83
N PRO A 67 -4.05 -13.61 18.52
CA PRO A 67 -3.55 -14.67 17.66
C PRO A 67 -2.00 -14.69 17.56
N PHE A 68 -1.29 -13.71 18.14
CA PHE A 68 0.18 -13.65 18.14
C PHE A 68 0.75 -13.15 19.48
N THR A 69 1.73 -13.89 20.00
CA THR A 69 2.40 -13.65 21.29
C THR A 69 3.44 -12.52 21.21
N LEU A 70 3.45 -11.65 22.21
CA LEU A 70 4.35 -10.50 22.46
C LEU A 70 5.82 -10.91 22.75
N LEU A 71 6.77 -10.02 22.41
CA LEU A 71 8.15 -10.05 22.92
C LEU A 71 8.22 -9.94 24.45
N GLN A 72 9.25 -10.59 24.97
CA GLN A 72 9.39 -11.17 26.31
C GLN A 72 9.94 -10.23 27.42
N PRO A 73 9.86 -10.65 28.70
CA PRO A 73 9.84 -9.82 29.91
C PRO A 73 11.25 -9.46 30.47
N PRO A 74 11.33 -8.56 31.48
CA PRO A 74 12.61 -8.13 32.07
C PRO A 74 13.31 -9.21 32.90
N GLN A 75 14.63 -9.03 33.03
CA GLN A 75 15.70 -9.96 33.41
C GLN A 75 15.36 -11.11 34.37
N GLY A 76 15.68 -12.33 33.93
CA GLY A 76 15.79 -13.51 34.79
C GLY A 76 15.49 -14.85 34.14
N LEU A 77 14.97 -14.90 32.91
CA LEU A 77 14.60 -16.15 32.26
C LEU A 77 14.96 -16.14 30.76
N GLU A 78 15.82 -17.09 30.37
CA GLU A 78 16.02 -17.47 28.97
C GLU A 78 14.75 -18.14 28.44
N LEU A 79 14.13 -17.56 27.41
CA LEU A 79 13.15 -18.26 26.58
C LEU A 79 13.37 -17.93 25.09
N THR A 80 13.75 -18.96 24.35
CA THR A 80 14.00 -18.98 22.92
C THR A 80 12.69 -19.11 22.13
N TYR A 81 11.95 -18.01 21.93
CA TYR A 81 10.88 -17.94 20.90
C TYR A 81 10.77 -16.55 20.26
N SER A 82 10.91 -16.49 18.93
CA SER A 82 10.77 -15.28 18.11
C SER A 82 9.31 -14.79 18.11
N THR A 83 9.03 -13.78 18.92
CA THR A 83 7.69 -13.27 19.25
C THR A 83 7.41 -11.86 18.69
N GLN A 84 8.02 -11.49 17.55
CA GLN A 84 7.60 -10.29 16.80
C GLN A 84 6.96 -10.67 15.46
N PRO A 85 5.82 -10.04 15.09
CA PRO A 85 5.27 -10.18 13.75
C PRO A 85 6.22 -9.53 12.73
N LYS A 86 6.43 -10.21 11.58
CA LYS A 86 7.20 -9.67 10.44
C LYS A 86 6.40 -8.63 9.64
N GLU A 87 5.13 -8.45 9.97
CA GLU A 87 4.21 -7.58 9.27
C GLU A 87 3.49 -6.68 10.28
N LEU A 88 3.36 -5.40 9.95
CA LEU A 88 2.63 -4.42 10.73
C LEU A 88 1.68 -3.68 9.80
N ILE A 89 0.38 -3.87 10.03
CA ILE A 89 -0.70 -3.34 9.18
C ILE A 89 -1.54 -2.38 10.04
N LEU A 90 -1.48 -1.09 9.73
CA LEU A 90 -2.13 -0.02 10.46
C LEU A 90 -2.95 0.87 9.51
N LYS A 91 -3.82 0.23 8.71
CA LYS A 91 -4.61 0.93 7.69
C LYS A 91 -5.79 1.68 8.28
N ASN A 92 -6.10 2.86 7.75
CA ASN A 92 -7.29 3.64 8.12
C ASN A 92 -7.42 3.91 9.63
N GLN A 93 -6.29 4.16 10.31
CA GLN A 93 -6.26 4.43 11.75
C GLN A 93 -6.22 5.93 12.06
N GLY A 94 -6.16 6.79 11.03
CA GLY A 94 -6.00 8.24 11.22
C GLY A 94 -4.65 8.61 11.81
N LEU A 95 -3.60 7.82 11.52
CA LEU A 95 -2.24 8.07 12.00
C LEU A 95 -1.74 9.42 11.49
N ARG A 96 -1.21 10.24 12.41
CA ARG A 96 -0.61 11.54 12.13
C ARG A 96 0.88 11.51 12.38
N ILE A 97 1.54 12.65 12.15
CA ILE A 97 2.99 12.78 12.22
C ILE A 97 3.59 12.29 13.55
N GLU A 98 2.89 12.46 14.67
CA GLU A 98 3.35 11.99 15.98
C GLU A 98 3.46 10.46 16.00
N ASN A 99 2.43 9.76 15.51
CA ASN A 99 2.44 8.29 15.41
C ASN A 99 3.49 7.80 14.41
N ILE A 100 3.63 8.49 13.27
CA ILE A 100 4.63 8.15 12.26
C ILE A 100 6.05 8.32 12.81
N SER A 101 6.27 9.33 13.65
CA SER A 101 7.57 9.55 14.32
C SER A 101 7.93 8.38 15.23
N GLU A 102 6.98 7.89 16.03
CA GLU A 102 7.19 6.73 16.92
C GLU A 102 7.45 5.44 16.12
N ILE A 103 6.69 5.22 15.04
CA ILE A 103 6.87 4.08 14.13
C ILE A 103 8.25 4.15 13.47
N ALA A 104 8.64 5.31 12.95
CA ALA A 104 9.92 5.51 12.29
C ALA A 104 11.10 5.34 13.26
N GLN A 105 10.98 5.85 14.49
CA GLN A 105 11.98 5.63 15.54
C GLN A 105 12.14 4.15 15.84
N SER A 106 11.02 3.42 15.97
CA SER A 106 11.03 1.98 16.19
C SER A 106 11.62 1.21 14.99
N LEU A 107 11.40 1.71 13.77
CA LEU A 107 11.85 1.06 12.54
C LEU A 107 13.38 1.08 12.37
N ARG A 108 14.07 2.16 12.74
CA ARG A 108 15.54 2.32 12.57
C ARG A 108 16.33 1.13 13.12
N GLY A 109 16.00 0.70 14.34
CA GLY A 109 16.64 -0.43 15.02
C GLY A 109 16.00 -1.79 14.73
N ASN A 110 14.82 -1.81 14.10
CA ASN A 110 14.06 -3.04 13.94
C ASN A 110 14.75 -4.02 12.98
N LYS A 111 14.95 -5.27 13.43
CA LYS A 111 15.62 -6.33 12.65
C LYS A 111 14.72 -7.47 12.20
N ILE A 112 13.40 -7.31 12.32
CA ILE A 112 12.44 -8.40 12.12
C ILE A 112 11.32 -8.03 11.14
N LEU A 113 10.83 -6.79 11.20
CA LEU A 113 9.72 -6.28 10.39
C LEU A 113 10.13 -6.20 8.91
N LYS A 114 9.39 -6.92 8.08
CA LYS A 114 9.53 -7.00 6.63
C LYS A 114 8.47 -6.18 5.90
N ILE A 115 7.27 -6.09 6.46
CA ILE A 115 6.12 -5.47 5.82
C ILE A 115 5.56 -4.40 6.75
N LEU A 116 5.45 -3.17 6.23
CA LEU A 116 4.81 -2.04 6.91
C LEU A 116 3.73 -1.47 5.99
N ASP A 117 2.46 -1.66 6.36
CA ASP A 117 1.31 -1.09 5.65
C ASP A 117 0.64 -0.01 6.50
N LEU A 118 0.73 1.24 6.03
CA LEU A 118 0.19 2.45 6.62
C LEU A 118 -0.84 3.11 5.69
N GLY A 119 -1.51 2.33 4.83
CA GLY A 119 -2.43 2.89 3.85
C GLY A 119 -3.67 3.55 4.48
N GLY A 120 -4.18 4.64 3.90
CA GLY A 120 -5.40 5.30 4.36
C GLY A 120 -5.24 6.14 5.63
N ASN A 121 -4.06 6.71 5.88
CA ASN A 121 -3.79 7.56 7.05
C ASN A 121 -3.56 9.02 6.63
N ASN A 122 -2.98 9.83 7.54
CA ASN A 122 -2.67 11.24 7.30
C ASN A 122 -1.15 11.46 7.17
N ILE A 123 -0.46 10.61 6.39
CA ILE A 123 0.97 10.77 6.12
C ILE A 123 1.18 11.94 5.14
N THR A 124 1.72 13.04 5.64
CA THR A 124 2.11 14.24 4.87
C THR A 124 3.54 14.13 4.31
N ASN A 125 4.01 15.16 3.60
CA ASN A 125 5.43 15.27 3.19
C ASN A 125 6.41 15.15 4.37
N GLU A 126 6.09 15.77 5.51
CA GLU A 126 6.95 15.73 6.70
C GLU A 126 7.01 14.31 7.28
N SER A 127 5.86 13.64 7.33
CA SER A 127 5.77 12.24 7.78
C SER A 127 6.52 11.29 6.83
N ALA A 128 6.41 11.51 5.51
CA ALA A 128 7.16 10.77 4.50
C ALA A 128 8.68 10.99 4.61
N GLN A 129 9.12 12.21 4.95
CA GLN A 129 10.52 12.50 5.23
C GLN A 129 11.03 11.73 6.46
N ILE A 130 10.25 11.71 7.55
CA ILE A 130 10.58 10.95 8.77
C ILE A 130 10.70 9.44 8.46
N LEU A 131 9.78 8.90 7.66
CA LEU A 131 9.87 7.52 7.18
C LEU A 131 11.13 7.30 6.32
N ALA A 132 11.44 8.21 5.40
CA ALA A 132 12.64 8.12 4.57
C ALA A 132 13.91 8.06 5.42
N GLU A 133 14.04 8.91 6.44
CA GLU A 133 15.17 8.88 7.38
C GLU A 133 15.28 7.52 8.09
N SER A 134 14.16 6.92 8.49
CA SER A 134 14.19 5.59 9.11
C SER A 134 14.58 4.46 8.15
N LEU A 135 14.24 4.57 6.87
CA LEU A 135 14.64 3.60 5.82
C LEU A 135 16.14 3.66 5.51
N LEU A 136 16.81 4.79 5.77
CA LEU A 136 18.25 4.90 5.57
C LEU A 136 19.02 3.98 6.53
N GLU A 137 18.50 3.84 7.75
CA GLU A 137 19.08 2.99 8.80
C GLU A 137 18.50 1.55 8.79
N ASN A 138 17.28 1.38 8.25
CA ASN A 138 16.61 0.09 8.16
C ASN A 138 16.94 -0.64 6.85
N GLY A 139 17.83 -1.64 6.94
CA GLY A 139 18.18 -2.51 5.82
C GLY A 139 17.42 -3.85 5.78
N ILE A 140 16.23 -3.95 6.37
CA ILE A 140 15.50 -5.23 6.50
C ILE A 140 14.08 -5.16 5.97
N LEU A 141 13.42 -3.99 6.02
CA LEU A 141 12.08 -3.78 5.50
C LEU A 141 12.07 -4.01 3.99
N GLU A 142 11.15 -4.86 3.55
CA GLU A 142 10.98 -5.28 2.16
C GLU A 142 9.79 -4.60 1.48
N LEU A 143 8.76 -4.23 2.25
CA LEU A 143 7.55 -3.59 1.76
C LEU A 143 7.17 -2.39 2.62
N LEU A 144 6.98 -1.25 1.96
CA LEU A 144 6.33 -0.07 2.52
C LEU A 144 5.10 0.26 1.68
N ASN A 145 3.93 0.25 2.32
CA ASN A 145 2.68 0.71 1.72
C ASN A 145 2.21 1.98 2.45
N ILE A 146 2.11 3.08 1.70
CA ILE A 146 1.55 4.35 2.14
C ILE A 146 0.47 4.84 1.15
N ASP A 147 -0.24 3.91 0.51
CA ASP A 147 -1.38 4.19 -0.37
C ASP A 147 -2.45 5.03 0.36
N GLY A 148 -3.19 5.90 -0.33
CA GLY A 148 -4.33 6.63 0.26
C GLY A 148 -3.93 7.60 1.36
N ASN A 149 -2.83 8.34 1.17
CA ASN A 149 -2.31 9.32 2.13
C ASN A 149 -2.18 10.72 1.49
N GLU A 150 -1.49 11.64 2.15
CA GLU A 150 -1.31 13.03 1.72
C GLU A 150 0.13 13.33 1.28
N VAL A 151 0.82 12.33 0.71
CA VAL A 151 2.19 12.49 0.21
C VAL A 151 2.18 13.25 -1.11
N GLU A 152 2.96 14.33 -1.19
CA GLU A 152 3.16 15.12 -2.40
C GLU A 152 4.61 14.96 -2.92
N ASP A 153 4.98 15.74 -3.93
CA ASP A 153 6.27 15.66 -4.62
C ASP A 153 7.49 15.72 -3.67
N ASN A 154 7.45 16.57 -2.64
CA ASN A 154 8.58 16.71 -1.72
C ASN A 154 8.74 15.48 -0.81
N GLY A 155 7.62 14.91 -0.33
CA GLY A 155 7.65 13.72 0.51
C GLY A 155 8.14 12.49 -0.26
N ILE A 156 7.63 12.27 -1.46
CA ILE A 156 8.09 11.14 -2.29
C ILE A 156 9.54 11.33 -2.77
N GLN A 157 9.98 12.57 -2.99
CA GLN A 157 11.38 12.87 -3.32
C GLN A 157 12.33 12.45 -2.19
N ALA A 158 11.94 12.64 -0.92
CA ALA A 158 12.74 12.19 0.23
C ALA A 158 12.87 10.66 0.25
N ILE A 159 11.76 9.92 0.06
CA ILE A 159 11.78 8.46 -0.01
C ILE A 159 12.62 7.99 -1.20
N ALA A 160 12.40 8.55 -2.40
CA ALA A 160 13.15 8.21 -3.60
C ALA A 160 14.67 8.38 -3.40
N LYS A 161 15.09 9.47 -2.74
CA LYS A 161 16.51 9.71 -2.47
C LYS A 161 17.15 8.63 -1.61
N VAL A 162 16.44 8.15 -0.59
CA VAL A 162 16.93 7.08 0.28
C VAL A 162 16.92 5.73 -0.44
N LEU A 163 15.95 5.49 -1.32
CA LEU A 163 15.89 4.27 -2.13
C LEU A 163 16.99 4.17 -3.20
N GLU A 164 17.74 5.24 -3.49
CA GLU A 164 18.97 5.13 -4.28
C GLU A 164 20.02 4.23 -3.59
N VAL A 165 20.04 4.21 -2.25
CA VAL A 165 21.03 3.48 -1.45
C VAL A 165 20.44 2.33 -0.64
N ASN A 166 19.16 2.39 -0.25
CA ASN A 166 18.50 1.30 0.45
C ASN A 166 18.40 0.06 -0.45
N GLN A 167 18.95 -1.07 0.01
CA GLN A 167 19.00 -2.33 -0.73
C GLN A 167 18.03 -3.40 -0.19
N SER A 168 17.11 -3.04 0.70
CA SER A 168 16.16 -3.99 1.29
C SER A 168 14.76 -3.86 0.72
N LEU A 169 14.33 -2.64 0.39
CA LEU A 169 12.97 -2.41 -0.10
C LEU A 169 12.81 -2.98 -1.51
N THR A 170 11.80 -3.84 -1.66
CA THR A 170 11.42 -4.48 -2.93
C THR A 170 10.05 -4.04 -3.41
N THR A 171 9.20 -3.52 -2.50
CA THR A 171 7.83 -3.11 -2.81
C THR A 171 7.53 -1.75 -2.21
N LEU A 172 7.05 -0.82 -3.06
CA LEU A 172 6.59 0.50 -2.65
C LEU A 172 5.17 0.76 -3.20
N GLY A 173 4.21 0.91 -2.29
CA GLY A 173 2.85 1.37 -2.58
C GLY A 173 2.67 2.84 -2.21
N ILE A 174 2.34 3.67 -3.20
CA ILE A 174 2.12 5.12 -3.09
C ILE A 174 0.90 5.57 -3.93
N MET A 175 -0.04 4.66 -4.17
CA MET A 175 -1.29 4.93 -4.88
C MET A 175 -2.16 5.92 -4.09
N ASP A 176 -3.08 6.63 -4.75
CA ASP A 176 -4.05 7.54 -4.10
C ASP A 176 -3.37 8.58 -3.18
N ASN A 177 -2.35 9.25 -3.73
CA ASN A 177 -1.63 10.33 -3.06
C ASN A 177 -1.72 11.61 -3.91
N ARG A 178 -0.89 12.61 -3.65
CA ARG A 178 -0.85 13.89 -4.37
C ARG A 178 0.46 14.07 -5.14
N ILE A 179 1.05 12.98 -5.60
CA ILE A 179 2.29 12.98 -6.38
C ILE A 179 1.99 13.48 -7.79
N ARG A 180 2.82 14.40 -8.27
CA ARG A 180 2.72 15.00 -9.60
C ARG A 180 4.01 14.74 -10.39
N LYS A 181 4.17 15.46 -11.48
CA LYS A 181 5.33 15.39 -12.37
C LYS A 181 6.68 15.40 -11.62
N LYS A 182 6.87 16.32 -10.66
CA LYS A 182 8.17 16.47 -9.97
C LYS A 182 8.51 15.22 -9.15
N GLY A 183 7.54 14.66 -8.43
CA GLY A 183 7.73 13.42 -7.68
C GLY A 183 7.97 12.21 -8.59
N ALA A 184 7.27 12.12 -9.73
CA ALA A 184 7.52 11.08 -10.73
C ALA A 184 8.93 11.16 -11.33
N ILE A 185 9.44 12.36 -11.60
CA ILE A 185 10.83 12.57 -12.05
C ILE A 185 11.81 12.07 -10.97
N ALA A 186 11.58 12.41 -9.69
CA ALA A 186 12.44 11.93 -8.60
C ALA A 186 12.46 10.39 -8.51
N LEU A 187 11.30 9.74 -8.66
CA LEU A 187 11.22 8.29 -8.72
C LEU A 187 11.95 7.72 -9.94
N SER A 188 11.88 8.39 -11.10
CA SER A 188 12.59 7.95 -12.29
C SER A 188 14.11 8.00 -12.13
N GLU A 189 14.66 9.04 -11.49
CA GLU A 189 16.09 9.12 -11.20
C GLU A 189 16.54 8.02 -10.24
N MET A 190 15.73 7.75 -9.20
CA MET A 190 15.95 6.62 -8.29
C MET A 190 15.94 5.28 -9.04
N LEU A 191 14.97 5.05 -9.94
CA LEU A 191 14.87 3.81 -10.70
C LEU A 191 16.09 3.57 -11.61
N LYS A 192 16.79 4.60 -12.09
CA LYS A 192 18.01 4.39 -12.89
C LYS A 192 19.09 3.65 -12.09
N VAL A 193 19.20 3.94 -10.81
CA VAL A 193 20.27 3.43 -9.93
C VAL A 193 19.82 2.28 -9.03
N ASN A 194 18.57 2.26 -8.55
CA ASN A 194 18.08 1.23 -7.65
C ASN A 194 18.01 -0.14 -8.35
N LYS A 195 18.52 -1.19 -7.66
CA LYS A 195 18.59 -2.56 -8.17
C LYS A 195 17.81 -3.56 -7.30
N THR A 196 16.89 -3.09 -6.45
CA THR A 196 16.15 -3.94 -5.51
C THR A 196 14.64 -3.84 -5.63
N LEU A 197 14.11 -2.68 -6.04
CA LEU A 197 12.68 -2.45 -6.17
C LEU A 197 12.10 -3.30 -7.32
N LYS A 198 11.17 -4.18 -6.95
CA LYS A 198 10.46 -5.11 -7.83
C LYS A 198 9.07 -4.62 -8.20
N LEU A 199 8.41 -3.91 -7.27
CA LEU A 199 7.06 -3.41 -7.44
C LEU A 199 6.98 -1.93 -7.07
N LEU A 200 6.52 -1.13 -8.02
CA LEU A 200 6.14 0.26 -7.80
C LEU A 200 4.70 0.48 -8.25
N ASN A 201 3.85 0.95 -7.34
CA ASN A 201 2.49 1.37 -7.66
C ASN A 201 2.28 2.84 -7.30
N ILE A 202 2.12 3.69 -8.31
CA ILE A 202 1.85 5.13 -8.20
C ILE A 202 0.49 5.49 -8.81
N GLY A 203 -0.47 4.55 -8.79
CA GLY A 203 -1.81 4.78 -9.30
C GLY A 203 -2.55 5.96 -8.65
N ASN A 204 -3.56 6.51 -9.32
CA ASN A 204 -4.43 7.58 -8.83
C ASN A 204 -3.66 8.78 -8.27
N ASN A 205 -2.64 9.20 -9.02
CA ASN A 205 -1.89 10.42 -8.79
C ASN A 205 -2.08 11.34 -10.02
N ARG A 206 -1.28 12.39 -10.19
CA ARG A 206 -1.35 13.27 -11.37
C ARG A 206 0.03 13.48 -11.96
N ILE A 207 0.72 12.40 -12.29
CA ILE A 207 2.07 12.49 -12.85
C ILE A 207 2.08 13.06 -14.27
N GLU A 208 0.93 12.96 -14.97
CA GLU A 208 0.73 13.44 -16.34
C GLU A 208 1.70 12.77 -17.34
N ASN A 209 1.65 13.19 -18.61
CA ASN A 209 2.48 12.61 -19.67
C ASN A 209 3.98 12.74 -19.36
N ASP A 210 4.45 13.89 -18.90
CA ASP A 210 5.88 14.15 -18.65
C ASP A 210 6.46 13.25 -17.55
N GLY A 211 5.69 13.02 -16.47
CA GLY A 211 6.09 12.14 -15.38
C GLY A 211 6.18 10.69 -15.85
N CYS A 212 5.21 10.25 -16.66
CA CYS A 212 5.24 8.92 -17.27
C CYS A 212 6.42 8.74 -18.24
N ILE A 213 6.70 9.74 -19.09
CA ILE A 213 7.85 9.72 -20.01
C ILE A 213 9.15 9.51 -19.21
N SER A 214 9.33 10.25 -18.12
CA SER A 214 10.53 10.13 -17.27
C SER A 214 10.67 8.72 -16.67
N ILE A 215 9.58 8.14 -16.15
CA ILE A 215 9.56 6.75 -15.66
C ILE A 215 9.91 5.79 -16.79
N ALA A 216 9.29 5.91 -17.97
CA ALA A 216 9.55 5.04 -19.12
C ALA A 216 11.03 5.08 -19.55
N GLU A 217 11.65 6.27 -19.61
CA GLU A 217 13.07 6.42 -19.91
C GLU A 217 13.97 5.72 -18.87
N SER A 218 13.65 5.85 -17.58
CA SER A 218 14.41 5.14 -16.54
C SER A 218 14.33 3.61 -16.68
N LEU A 219 13.18 3.10 -17.12
CA LEU A 219 12.94 1.67 -17.30
C LEU A 219 13.56 1.10 -18.59
N LYS A 220 13.97 1.93 -19.55
CA LYS A 220 14.80 1.46 -20.68
C LYS A 220 16.14 0.88 -20.20
N ILE A 221 16.65 1.32 -19.04
CA ILE A 221 17.92 0.85 -18.45
C ILE A 221 17.77 0.12 -17.10
N ASN A 222 16.63 0.23 -16.42
CA ASN A 222 16.36 -0.53 -15.21
C ASN A 222 15.98 -1.97 -15.58
N ASN A 223 16.76 -2.94 -15.09
CA ASN A 223 16.55 -4.37 -15.32
C ASN A 223 16.09 -5.10 -14.05
N CYS A 224 15.51 -4.37 -13.07
CA CYS A 224 15.09 -4.94 -11.79
C CYS A 224 13.59 -4.90 -11.56
N LEU A 225 12.92 -3.80 -11.94
CA LEU A 225 11.49 -3.62 -11.73
C LEU A 225 10.69 -4.63 -12.56
N GLU A 226 9.78 -5.33 -11.90
CA GLU A 226 8.98 -6.41 -12.48
C GLU A 226 7.50 -6.02 -12.61
N THR A 227 7.02 -5.14 -11.74
CA THR A 227 5.63 -4.70 -11.68
C THR A 227 5.56 -3.18 -11.59
N LEU A 228 4.84 -2.58 -12.54
CA LEU A 228 4.55 -1.15 -12.57
C LEU A 228 3.04 -0.90 -12.65
N GLY A 229 2.53 -0.17 -11.65
CA GLY A 229 1.16 0.32 -11.61
C GLY A 229 1.11 1.83 -11.80
N LEU A 230 0.41 2.27 -12.85
CA LEU A 230 0.17 3.67 -13.18
C LEU A 230 -1.32 4.01 -13.43
N PRO A 231 -2.32 3.30 -12.89
CA PRO A 231 -3.71 3.62 -13.23
C PRO A 231 -4.07 5.06 -12.82
N GLY A 232 -4.99 5.73 -13.51
CA GLY A 232 -5.54 7.00 -13.02
C GLY A 232 -4.56 8.17 -12.94
N ASN A 233 -3.65 8.33 -13.91
CA ASN A 233 -2.52 9.28 -13.85
C ASN A 233 -2.48 10.35 -14.94
N ASN A 234 -3.50 10.41 -15.81
CA ASN A 234 -3.60 11.35 -16.93
C ASN A 234 -2.39 11.27 -17.90
N ILE A 235 -1.94 10.06 -18.23
CA ILE A 235 -0.72 9.82 -19.03
C ILE A 235 -0.88 10.27 -20.49
N GLY A 236 -2.07 10.09 -21.09
CA GLY A 236 -2.34 10.39 -22.49
C GLY A 236 -1.47 9.60 -23.48
N ASP A 237 -1.57 9.92 -24.78
CA ASP A 237 -0.84 9.18 -25.81
C ASP A 237 0.66 9.39 -25.76
N SER A 238 1.14 10.59 -25.41
CA SER A 238 2.57 10.88 -25.37
C SER A 238 3.28 9.99 -24.34
N GLY A 239 2.67 9.79 -23.17
CA GLY A 239 3.21 8.85 -22.19
C GLY A 239 3.02 7.39 -22.59
N ALA A 240 1.90 7.03 -23.26
CA ALA A 240 1.71 5.70 -23.82
C ALA A 240 2.76 5.35 -24.90
N TYR A 241 3.15 6.31 -25.73
CA TYR A 241 4.20 6.15 -26.73
C TYR A 241 5.56 5.88 -26.06
N ALA A 242 5.91 6.65 -25.02
CA ALA A 242 7.14 6.42 -24.27
C ALA A 242 7.16 5.03 -23.58
N LEU A 243 6.01 4.60 -23.04
CA LEU A 243 5.87 3.25 -22.50
C LEU A 243 6.01 2.17 -23.59
N ALA A 244 5.47 2.39 -24.78
CA ALA A 244 5.64 1.49 -25.92
C ALA A 244 7.12 1.35 -26.29
N GLU A 245 7.86 2.45 -26.42
CA GLU A 245 9.31 2.41 -26.68
C GLU A 245 10.07 1.68 -25.56
N MET A 246 9.69 1.93 -24.29
CA MET A 246 10.29 1.23 -23.15
C MET A 246 10.06 -0.27 -23.22
N LEU A 247 8.86 -0.74 -23.60
CA LEU A 247 8.55 -2.17 -23.74
C LEU A 247 9.38 -2.85 -24.82
N LEU A 248 9.83 -2.14 -25.86
CA LEU A 248 10.75 -2.71 -26.87
C LEU A 248 12.11 -3.09 -26.25
N MET A 249 12.57 -2.30 -25.28
CA MET A 249 13.90 -2.41 -24.69
C MET A 249 13.93 -3.22 -23.40
N ASN A 250 12.97 -2.98 -22.50
CA ASN A 250 12.97 -3.52 -21.16
C ASN A 250 12.75 -5.04 -21.14
N LYS A 251 13.59 -5.74 -20.38
CA LYS A 251 13.54 -7.21 -20.24
C LYS A 251 13.20 -7.70 -18.83
N SER A 252 12.88 -6.81 -17.88
CA SER A 252 12.52 -7.19 -16.51
C SER A 252 11.03 -7.06 -16.20
N LEU A 253 10.31 -6.18 -16.91
CA LEU A 253 8.92 -5.86 -16.60
C LEU A 253 7.97 -6.96 -17.07
N HIS A 254 7.21 -7.50 -16.13
CA HIS A 254 6.27 -8.60 -16.33
C HIS A 254 4.81 -8.15 -16.18
N PHE A 255 4.57 -7.05 -15.46
CA PHE A 255 3.24 -6.51 -15.23
C PHE A 255 3.25 -4.99 -15.45
N LEU A 256 2.34 -4.53 -16.29
CA LEU A 256 2.08 -3.12 -16.53
C LEU A 256 0.57 -2.84 -16.44
N ASN A 257 0.18 -1.95 -15.53
CA ASN A 257 -1.17 -1.42 -15.46
C ASN A 257 -1.16 0.09 -15.79
N ILE A 258 -1.91 0.47 -16.82
CA ILE A 258 -2.15 1.85 -17.26
C ILE A 258 -3.65 2.11 -17.46
N ASP A 259 -4.50 1.49 -16.65
CA ASP A 259 -5.95 1.72 -16.65
C ASP A 259 -6.27 3.20 -16.40
N ASN A 260 -7.38 3.71 -16.94
CA ASN A 260 -7.88 5.07 -16.66
C ASN A 260 -6.83 6.18 -16.87
N ASN A 261 -6.23 6.27 -18.06
CA ASN A 261 -5.13 7.19 -18.35
C ASN A 261 -5.35 8.12 -19.54
N GLN A 262 -6.60 8.21 -20.03
CA GLN A 262 -6.97 9.07 -21.16
C GLN A 262 -6.17 8.76 -22.44
N ILE A 263 -5.71 7.51 -22.58
CA ILE A 263 -5.04 7.03 -23.79
C ILE A 263 -6.10 6.86 -24.88
N ASN A 264 -5.83 7.32 -26.09
CA ASN A 264 -6.73 7.18 -27.21
C ASN A 264 -6.11 6.28 -28.30
N GLU A 265 -6.55 6.44 -29.54
CA GLU A 265 -6.15 5.61 -30.67
C GLU A 265 -4.63 5.67 -30.98
N CYS A 266 -4.01 6.84 -30.86
CA CYS A 266 -2.59 7.02 -31.16
C CYS A 266 -1.71 6.22 -30.18
N GLY A 267 -1.97 6.36 -28.88
CA GLY A 267 -1.24 5.62 -27.85
C GLY A 267 -1.53 4.12 -27.91
N ALA A 268 -2.77 3.73 -28.19
CA ALA A 268 -3.16 2.33 -28.35
C ALA A 268 -2.42 1.65 -29.53
N ARG A 269 -2.27 2.34 -30.67
CA ARG A 269 -1.52 1.83 -31.82
C ARG A 269 -0.05 1.58 -31.44
N ALA A 270 0.63 2.56 -30.85
CA ALA A 270 2.03 2.41 -30.43
C ALA A 270 2.22 1.24 -29.45
N LEU A 271 1.33 1.13 -28.44
CA LEU A 271 1.35 0.01 -27.49
C LEU A 271 1.11 -1.33 -28.18
N SER A 272 0.21 -1.40 -29.16
CA SER A 272 -0.06 -2.63 -29.90
C SER A 272 1.16 -3.13 -30.67
N GLU A 273 1.90 -2.25 -31.32
CA GLU A 273 3.14 -2.58 -32.03
C GLU A 273 4.22 -3.09 -31.07
N ALA A 274 4.40 -2.40 -29.94
CA ALA A 274 5.35 -2.82 -28.91
C ALA A 274 5.00 -4.17 -28.28
N ILE A 275 3.71 -4.41 -28.02
CA ILE A 275 3.24 -5.68 -27.46
C ILE A 275 3.46 -6.84 -28.42
N GLN A 276 3.35 -6.65 -29.74
CA GLN A 276 3.58 -7.75 -30.69
C GLN A 276 5.00 -8.32 -30.60
N VAL A 277 5.98 -7.46 -30.31
CA VAL A 277 7.41 -7.83 -30.30
C VAL A 277 7.98 -8.06 -28.90
N ASN A 278 7.37 -7.46 -27.87
CA ASN A 278 7.82 -7.68 -26.49
C ASN A 278 7.61 -9.14 -26.06
N ASN A 279 8.62 -9.71 -25.41
CA ASN A 279 8.62 -11.12 -25.01
C ASN A 279 8.81 -11.31 -23.49
N THR A 280 8.59 -10.26 -22.70
CA THR A 280 8.80 -10.26 -21.24
C THR A 280 7.54 -9.96 -20.47
N LEU A 281 6.70 -9.06 -20.99
CA LEU A 281 5.44 -8.66 -20.39
C LEU A 281 4.45 -9.84 -20.39
N LYS A 282 3.93 -10.16 -19.21
CA LYS A 282 2.97 -11.25 -18.98
C LYS A 282 1.57 -10.74 -18.70
N ASN A 283 1.45 -9.55 -18.12
CA ASN A 283 0.17 -8.96 -17.74
C ASN A 283 0.13 -7.51 -18.18
N PHE A 284 -0.92 -7.15 -18.92
CA PHE A 284 -1.08 -5.79 -19.43
C PHE A 284 -2.52 -5.32 -19.29
N TYR A 285 -2.74 -4.27 -18.49
CA TYR A 285 -4.05 -3.68 -18.23
C TYR A 285 -4.11 -2.26 -18.78
N ILE A 286 -5.13 -1.97 -19.59
CA ILE A 286 -5.38 -0.67 -20.25
C ILE A 286 -6.88 -0.32 -20.26
N GLN A 287 -7.65 -0.85 -19.31
CA GLN A 287 -9.08 -0.59 -19.16
C GLN A 287 -9.37 0.89 -18.93
N ASP A 288 -10.63 1.30 -19.16
CA ASP A 288 -11.11 2.65 -18.84
C ASP A 288 -10.31 3.79 -19.52
N ASN A 289 -9.72 3.51 -20.69
CA ASN A 289 -9.09 4.51 -21.55
C ASN A 289 -10.05 4.95 -22.68
N GLN A 290 -9.70 6.01 -23.40
CA GLN A 290 -10.50 6.62 -24.46
C GLN A 290 -10.21 6.00 -25.84
N ILE A 291 -10.04 4.68 -25.87
CA ILE A 291 -9.61 3.93 -27.06
C ILE A 291 -10.83 3.59 -27.92
N THR A 292 -10.74 3.92 -29.22
CA THR A 292 -11.76 3.57 -30.22
C THR A 292 -11.82 2.05 -30.47
N ASP A 293 -12.89 1.57 -31.10
CA ASP A 293 -13.03 0.15 -31.41
C ASP A 293 -11.93 -0.36 -32.37
N GLU A 294 -11.41 0.51 -33.23
CA GLU A 294 -10.25 0.20 -34.07
C GLU A 294 -8.98 -0.02 -33.22
N GLY A 295 -8.65 0.92 -32.32
CA GLY A 295 -7.51 0.78 -31.42
C GLY A 295 -7.62 -0.45 -30.50
N LYS A 296 -8.83 -0.75 -30.02
CA LYS A 296 -9.13 -1.97 -29.28
C LYS A 296 -8.86 -3.23 -30.10
N THR A 297 -9.25 -3.24 -31.37
CA THR A 297 -9.00 -4.36 -32.28
C THR A 297 -7.50 -4.59 -32.48
N LEU A 298 -6.71 -3.52 -32.67
CA LEU A 298 -5.24 -3.61 -32.80
C LEU A 298 -4.59 -4.21 -31.55
N LEU A 299 -4.97 -3.72 -30.37
CA LEU A 299 -4.46 -4.24 -29.09
C LEU A 299 -4.84 -5.70 -28.87
N GLN A 300 -6.07 -6.09 -29.20
CA GLN A 300 -6.50 -7.50 -29.10
C GLN A 300 -5.73 -8.41 -30.06
N GLN A 301 -5.48 -7.97 -31.29
CA GLN A 301 -4.68 -8.72 -32.25
C GLN A 301 -3.23 -8.85 -31.77
N ALA A 302 -2.65 -7.77 -31.27
CA ALA A 302 -1.31 -7.77 -30.68
C ALA A 302 -1.22 -8.76 -29.51
N ALA A 303 -2.14 -8.68 -28.56
CA ALA A 303 -2.22 -9.57 -27.40
C ALA A 303 -2.35 -11.05 -27.80
N LYS A 304 -3.18 -11.36 -28.81
CA LYS A 304 -3.34 -12.74 -29.33
C LYS A 304 -2.08 -13.28 -30.01
N SER A 305 -1.34 -12.40 -30.68
CA SER A 305 -0.12 -12.79 -31.40
C SER A 305 1.09 -12.97 -30.47
N ASN A 306 1.10 -12.28 -29.32
CA ASN A 306 2.15 -12.37 -28.33
C ASN A 306 2.00 -13.65 -27.49
N ARG A 307 3.00 -14.54 -27.56
CA ARG A 307 3.00 -15.83 -26.84
C ARG A 307 3.35 -15.74 -25.35
N ASN A 308 3.91 -14.62 -24.90
CA ASN A 308 4.28 -14.40 -23.50
C ASN A 308 3.19 -13.69 -22.70
N LEU A 309 2.35 -12.88 -23.35
CA LEU A 309 1.25 -12.19 -22.69
C LEU A 309 0.18 -13.20 -22.26
N ARG A 310 -0.11 -13.24 -20.96
CA ARG A 310 -1.02 -14.21 -20.32
C ARG A 310 -2.35 -13.57 -19.93
N VAL A 311 -2.29 -12.36 -19.39
CA VAL A 311 -3.48 -11.63 -18.97
C VAL A 311 -3.49 -10.28 -19.65
N PHE A 312 -4.50 -10.05 -20.48
CA PHE A 312 -4.76 -8.77 -21.11
C PHE A 312 -6.13 -8.28 -20.66
N LYS A 313 -6.19 -7.09 -20.07
CA LYS A 313 -7.44 -6.44 -19.64
C LYS A 313 -7.61 -5.14 -20.41
N MET A 314 -8.76 -4.99 -21.06
CA MET A 314 -9.13 -3.84 -21.88
C MET A 314 -10.62 -3.58 -21.77
#